data_AF-J3I184-F1
#
_entry.id   AF-J3I184-F1
#
_cell.length_a   1.000
_cell.length_b   1.000
_cell.length_c   1.000
_cell.angle_alpha   90.00
_cell.angle_beta   90.00
_cell.angle_gamma   90.00
#
_symmetry.space_group_name_H-M   'P 1'
#
loop_
_entity.id
_entity.type
_entity.pdbx_description
1 polymer ?
#
loop_
_entity_poly.entity_id
_entity_poly.type
_entity_poly.pdbx_seq_one_letter_code
_entity_poly.pdbx_strand_id
1 'polypeptide(L)'
;MRLVDLDPQWIMKDGERVGFTFFSPVQSAGMGKSRWRQSCFPNPTPTDEQFELLGDAPVQHCNPSCGWKIAGGIDVASFETMTVTPSIDGSAGGLWHGFITNGEIR
;
A
#
# COMPACT_ATOMS: atom_id res chain seq x y z
N MET A 1 -9.50 -10.53 -7.79
CA MET A 1 -9.28 -10.49 -6.32
C MET A 1 -9.65 -9.09 -5.85
N ARG A 2 -10.26 -8.94 -4.66
CA ARG A 2 -10.63 -7.63 -4.12
C ARG A 2 -9.58 -7.15 -3.12
N LEU A 3 -9.42 -5.83 -2.99
CA LEU A 3 -8.52 -5.23 -2.01
C LEU A 3 -8.89 -5.62 -0.59
N VAL A 4 -10.19 -5.69 -0.28
CA VAL A 4 -10.69 -6.13 1.04
C VAL A 4 -10.31 -7.57 1.39
N ASP A 5 -10.06 -8.43 0.39
CA ASP A 5 -9.60 -9.81 0.62
C ASP A 5 -8.13 -9.88 1.05
N LEU A 6 -7.41 -8.75 0.93
CA LEU A 6 -5.98 -8.62 1.24
C LEU A 6 -5.72 -7.98 2.60
N ASP A 7 -6.72 -7.93 3.48
CA ASP A 7 -6.64 -7.32 4.82
C ASP A 7 -6.02 -5.91 4.76
N PRO A 8 -6.68 -4.95 4.09
CA PRO A 8 -6.16 -3.61 3.96
C PRO A 8 -6.30 -2.84 5.27
N GLN A 9 -5.28 -2.07 5.64
CA GLN A 9 -5.21 -1.34 6.90
C GLN A 9 -4.79 0.11 6.64
N TRP A 10 -5.48 1.07 7.27
CA TRP A 10 -5.09 2.47 7.20
C TRP A 10 -3.83 2.72 8.03
N ILE A 11 -2.95 3.58 7.53
CA ILE A 11 -1.82 4.14 8.27
C ILE A 11 -2.30 5.48 8.84
N MET A 12 -2.22 5.61 10.17
CA MET A 12 -2.69 6.78 10.89
C MET A 12 -1.50 7.60 11.42
N LYS A 13 -1.56 8.92 11.27
CA LYS A 13 -0.62 9.87 11.89
C LYS A 13 -1.42 11.04 12.43
N ASP A 14 -1.26 11.35 13.71
CA ASP A 14 -1.97 12.45 14.38
C ASP A 14 -3.51 12.42 14.23
N GLY A 15 -4.08 11.21 14.10
CA GLY A 15 -5.53 11.01 13.90
C GLY A 15 -6.00 11.08 12.45
N GLU A 16 -5.11 11.36 11.50
CA GLU A 16 -5.40 11.45 10.07
C GLU A 16 -4.90 10.23 9.29
N ARG A 17 -5.58 9.91 8.18
CA ARG A 17 -5.15 8.84 7.28
C ARG A 17 -4.06 9.37 6.38
N VAL A 18 -2.85 8.83 6.52
CA VAL A 18 -1.70 9.25 5.71
C VAL A 18 -1.28 8.21 4.69
N GLY A 19 -1.89 7.03 4.70
CA GLY A 19 -1.62 5.97 3.74
C GLY A 19 -2.40 4.71 4.08
N PHE A 20 -2.09 3.63 3.39
CA PHE A 20 -2.63 2.32 3.71
C PHE A 20 -1.63 1.22 3.38
N THR A 21 -1.85 0.05 3.97
CA THR A 21 -1.16 -1.20 3.62
C THR A 21 -2.16 -2.28 3.24
N PHE A 22 -1.72 -3.30 2.52
CA PHE A 22 -2.48 -4.52 2.25
C PHE A 22 -1.51 -5.66 1.99
N PHE A 23 -1.91 -6.91 2.24
CA PHE A 23 -1.06 -8.04 1.89
C PHE A 23 -0.85 -8.14 0.38
N SER A 24 0.39 -8.36 -0.03
CA SER A 24 0.69 -8.59 -1.45
C SER A 24 -0.15 -9.77 -1.99
N PRO A 25 -0.82 -9.61 -3.14
CA PRO A 25 -1.57 -10.69 -3.79
C PRO A 25 -0.66 -11.77 -4.37
N VAL A 26 0.65 -11.49 -4.50
CA VAL A 26 1.67 -12.46 -4.90
C VAL A 26 2.66 -12.65 -3.76
N GLN A 27 3.18 -13.86 -3.63
CA GLN A 27 4.30 -14.17 -2.75
C GLN A 27 5.44 -14.68 -3.64
N SER A 28 6.55 -13.96 -3.69
CA SER A 28 7.72 -14.39 -4.45
C SER A 28 8.50 -15.47 -3.71
N ALA A 29 9.10 -16.37 -4.50
CA ALA A 29 10.10 -17.31 -4.02
C ALA A 29 11.29 -16.52 -3.47
N GLY A 30 11.59 -16.69 -2.17
CA GLY A 30 12.70 -15.99 -1.49
C GLY A 30 12.28 -15.16 -0.28
N MET A 31 10.99 -14.79 -0.14
CA MET A 31 10.49 -14.01 1.02
C MET A 31 10.21 -14.85 2.28
N GLY A 32 10.69 -16.10 2.32
CA GLY A 32 10.45 -17.03 3.43
C GLY A 32 8.97 -17.37 3.62
N LYS A 33 8.59 -17.75 4.85
CA LYS A 33 7.19 -18.04 5.22
C LYS A 33 6.36 -16.78 5.52
N SER A 34 7.00 -15.61 5.56
CA SER A 34 6.35 -14.36 5.95
C SER A 34 5.53 -13.78 4.81
N ARG A 35 4.30 -13.38 5.10
CA ARG A 35 3.41 -12.70 4.15
C ARG A 35 3.68 -11.20 4.23
N TRP A 36 4.22 -10.63 3.17
CA TRP A 36 4.57 -9.22 3.11
C TRP A 36 3.38 -8.35 2.74
N ARG A 37 3.34 -7.15 3.31
CA ARG A 37 2.41 -6.09 2.93
C ARG A 37 3.05 -5.10 1.98
N GLN A 38 2.24 -4.45 1.16
CA GLN A 38 2.64 -3.27 0.39
C GLN A 38 2.10 -2.02 1.06
N SER A 39 2.87 -0.94 1.03
CA SER A 39 2.44 0.38 1.49
C SER A 39 2.12 1.30 0.31
N CYS A 40 1.21 2.24 0.54
CA CYS A 40 0.84 3.28 -0.41
C CYS A 40 0.54 4.57 0.34
N PHE A 41 1.18 5.67 -0.07
CA PHE A 41 1.01 7.00 0.51
C PHE A 41 0.52 7.99 -0.56
N PRO A 42 -0.50 8.80 -0.31
CA PRO A 42 -1.00 9.74 -1.29
C PRO A 42 -0.03 10.91 -1.55
N ASN A 43 0.79 11.23 -0.56
CA ASN A 43 1.88 12.20 -0.66
C ASN A 43 3.22 11.45 -0.67
N PRO A 44 4.26 11.97 -1.37
CA PRO A 44 5.61 11.45 -1.23
C PRO A 44 6.05 11.46 0.24
N THR A 45 6.36 10.29 0.79
CA THR A 45 6.73 10.10 2.20
C THR A 45 8.21 9.72 2.30
N PRO A 46 9.05 10.55 2.94
CA PRO A 46 10.46 10.25 3.18
C PRO A 46 10.70 8.88 3.85
N THR A 47 11.85 8.27 3.56
CA THR A 47 12.18 6.92 4.04
C THR A 47 12.16 6.80 5.56
N ASP A 48 12.71 7.80 6.26
CA ASP A 48 12.71 7.89 7.73
C ASP A 48 11.30 7.96 8.30
N GLU A 49 10.42 8.76 7.71
CA GLU A 49 9.01 8.83 8.11
C GLU A 49 8.28 7.49 7.85
N GLN A 50 8.58 6.80 6.75
CA GLN A 50 8.03 5.45 6.53
C GLN A 50 8.48 4.46 7.61
N PHE A 51 9.75 4.50 8.04
CA PHE A 51 10.25 3.67 9.14
C PHE A 51 9.58 4.00 10.47
N GLU A 52 9.32 5.28 10.75
CA GLU A 52 8.59 5.70 11.95
C GLU A 52 7.16 5.17 11.95
N LEU A 53 6.47 5.25 10.80
CA LEU A 53 5.06 4.85 10.67
C LEU A 53 4.85 3.33 10.65
N LEU A 54 5.79 2.57 10.06
CA LEU A 54 5.61 1.13 9.80
C LEU A 54 6.41 0.24 10.77
N GLY A 55 7.46 0.78 11.40
CA GLY A 55 8.34 0.04 12.31
C GLY A 55 8.98 -1.18 11.65
N ASP A 56 9.17 -2.24 12.42
CA ASP A 56 9.77 -3.52 11.97
C ASP A 56 8.77 -4.48 11.31
N ALA A 57 7.57 -4.01 10.95
CA ALA A 57 6.57 -4.85 10.30
C ALA A 57 7.06 -5.35 8.93
N PRO A 58 6.66 -6.55 8.47
CA PRO A 58 7.00 -7.06 7.14
C PRO A 58 6.20 -6.32 6.04
N VAL A 59 6.49 -5.04 5.88
CA VAL A 59 5.86 -4.12 4.93
C VAL A 59 6.94 -3.61 3.99
N GLN A 60 6.69 -3.66 2.69
CA GLN A 60 7.55 -2.99 1.73
C GLN A 60 7.32 -1.49 1.79
N HIS A 61 8.40 -0.77 2.04
CA HIS A 61 8.44 0.68 1.92
C HIS A 61 8.35 1.08 0.45
N CYS A 62 7.62 2.16 0.17
CA CYS A 62 7.44 2.66 -1.18
C CYS A 62 8.55 3.64 -1.56
N ASN A 63 8.69 3.91 -2.86
CA ASN A 63 9.60 4.96 -3.34
C ASN A 63 9.23 6.31 -2.67
N PRO A 64 10.16 6.98 -1.96
CA PRO A 64 9.86 8.20 -1.21
C PRO A 64 9.53 9.41 -2.10
N SER A 65 9.75 9.31 -3.41
CA SER A 65 9.36 10.32 -4.39
C SER A 65 7.98 10.07 -5.02
N CYS A 66 7.35 8.93 -4.72
CA CYS A 66 6.06 8.56 -5.29
C CYS A 66 4.92 8.95 -4.34
N GLY A 67 3.91 9.65 -4.88
CA GLY A 67 2.64 9.89 -4.22
C GLY A 67 1.50 9.39 -5.11
N TRP A 68 0.60 8.60 -4.54
CA TRP A 68 -0.52 8.04 -5.29
C TRP A 68 -1.78 8.89 -5.18
N LYS A 69 -2.41 9.17 -6.31
CA LYS A 69 -3.74 9.77 -6.33
C LYS A 69 -4.80 8.72 -6.01
N ILE A 70 -5.48 8.90 -4.88
CA ILE A 70 -6.69 8.16 -4.51
C ILE A 70 -7.91 8.94 -5.00
N ALA A 71 -8.73 8.33 -5.85
CA ALA A 71 -9.93 8.98 -6.38
C ALA A 71 -10.89 9.40 -5.24
N GLY A 72 -11.25 10.69 -5.19
CA GLY A 72 -12.07 11.25 -4.12
C GLY A 72 -11.31 11.70 -2.87
N GLY A 73 -10.02 11.36 -2.74
CA GLY A 73 -9.20 11.66 -1.56
C GLY A 73 -9.23 10.54 -0.51
N ILE A 74 -8.20 10.48 0.33
CA ILE A 74 -8.00 9.37 1.29
C ILE A 74 -9.02 9.37 2.44
N ASP A 75 -9.52 10.54 2.84
CA ASP A 75 -10.41 10.70 3.99
C ASP A 75 -11.79 10.06 3.77
N VAL A 76 -12.27 10.11 2.53
CA VAL A 76 -13.57 9.55 2.12
C VAL A 76 -13.44 8.20 1.41
N ALA A 77 -12.20 7.75 1.15
CA ALA A 77 -11.95 6.49 0.48
C ALA A 77 -12.36 5.30 1.36
N SER A 78 -12.79 4.22 0.71
CA SER A 78 -13.03 2.92 1.30
C SER A 78 -12.34 1.83 0.49
N PHE A 79 -11.94 0.75 1.13
CA PHE A 79 -11.21 -0.34 0.47
C PHE A 79 -12.07 -1.11 -0.54
N GLU A 80 -13.40 -1.04 -0.43
CA GLU A 80 -14.35 -1.68 -1.32
C GLU A 80 -14.41 -1.01 -2.70
N THR A 81 -14.19 0.30 -2.80
CA THR A 81 -14.45 1.04 -4.04
C THR A 81 -13.32 1.98 -4.46
N MET A 82 -12.23 2.08 -3.70
CA MET A 82 -11.16 3.01 -4.05
C MET A 82 -10.50 2.68 -5.39
N THR A 83 -10.05 3.74 -6.06
CA THR A 83 -9.20 3.65 -7.25
C THR A 83 -7.94 4.44 -6.98
N VAL A 84 -6.78 3.85 -7.27
CA VAL A 84 -5.47 4.39 -6.95
C VAL A 84 -4.64 4.47 -8.24
N THR A 85 -4.04 5.63 -8.48
CA THR A 85 -3.21 5.89 -9.68
C THR A 85 -1.94 6.65 -9.31
N PRO A 86 -0.79 6.38 -9.93
CA PRO A 86 -0.53 5.34 -10.94
C PRO A 86 -0.58 3.92 -10.33
N SER A 87 -0.14 2.89 -11.05
CA SER A 87 0.02 1.54 -10.49
C SER A 87 0.89 1.57 -9.22
N ILE A 88 0.65 0.65 -8.29
CA ILE A 88 1.53 0.39 -7.15
C ILE A 88 2.58 -0.61 -7.61
N ASP A 89 3.85 -0.23 -7.56
CA ASP A 89 4.97 -1.07 -8.00
C ASP A 89 5.80 -1.55 -6.81
N GLY A 90 5.61 -2.82 -6.45
CA GLY A 90 6.43 -3.53 -5.46
C GLY A 90 7.44 -4.49 -6.07
N SER A 91 7.62 -4.50 -7.39
CA SER A 91 8.36 -5.53 -8.12
C SER A 91 9.85 -5.61 -7.74
N ALA A 92 10.47 -4.47 -7.40
CA ALA A 92 11.87 -4.42 -6.96
C ALA A 92 12.14 -5.25 -5.68
N GLY A 93 11.13 -5.41 -4.82
CA GLY A 93 11.17 -6.28 -3.64
C GLY A 93 10.57 -7.66 -3.88
N GLY A 94 10.25 -8.02 -5.12
CA GLY A 94 9.56 -9.25 -5.47
C GLY A 94 8.08 -9.28 -5.03
N LEU A 95 7.47 -8.13 -4.79
CA LEU A 95 6.03 -8.02 -4.52
C LEU A 95 5.25 -7.74 -5.80
N TRP A 96 3.93 -7.61 -5.66
CA TRP A 96 3.04 -7.34 -6.77
C TRP A 96 3.26 -5.94 -7.35
N HIS A 97 3.12 -5.84 -8.66
CA HIS A 97 2.98 -4.59 -9.39
C HIS A 97 1.66 -4.62 -10.14
N GLY A 98 0.79 -3.65 -9.88
CA GLY A 98 -0.47 -3.54 -10.60
C GLY A 98 -1.34 -2.37 -10.15
N PHE A 99 -2.62 -2.45 -10.49
CA PHE A 99 -3.58 -1.37 -10.30
C PHE A 99 -4.65 -1.74 -9.27
N ILE A 100 -5.10 -0.73 -8.53
CA ILE A 100 -6.32 -0.79 -7.73
C ILE A 100 -7.38 0.02 -8.47
N THR A 101 -8.45 -0.62 -8.94
CA THR A 101 -9.57 0.06 -9.63
C THR A 101 -10.89 -0.43 -9.09
N ASN A 102 -11.70 0.47 -8.53
CA ASN A 102 -12.98 0.16 -7.88
C ASN A 102 -12.86 -0.97 -6.83
N GLY A 103 -11.78 -0.95 -6.03
CA GLY A 103 -11.44 -1.99 -5.05
C GLY A 103 -10.97 -3.32 -5.64
N GLU A 104 -10.80 -3.44 -6.95
CA GLU A 104 -10.25 -4.64 -7.61
C GLU A 104 -8.74 -4.54 -7.76
N ILE A 105 -8.07 -5.68 -7.54
CA ILE A 105 -6.63 -5.88 -7.75
C ILE A 105 -6.42 -6.43 -9.17
N ARG A 106 -5.67 -5.70 -10.00
CA ARG A 106 -5.43 -6.01 -11.42
C ARG A 106 -3.94 -6.03 -11.76
#